data_AF-A0A9K3LWK6-F1
#
_entry.id   AF-A0A9K3LWK6-F1
#
_cell.length_a   1.000
_cell.length_b   1.000
_cell.length_c   1.000
_cell.angle_alpha   90.00
_cell.angle_beta   90.00
_cell.angle_gamma   90.00
#
_symmetry.space_group_name_H-M   'P 1'
#
loop_
_entity.id
_entity.type
_entity.pdbx_description
1 polymer ?
#
loop_
_entity_poly.entity_id
_entity_poly.type
_entity_poly.pdbx_seq_one_letter_code
_entity_poly.pdbx_strand_id
1 'polypeptide(L)'
;MTTEDDTTKKRKLKVLVITMGGSRQQQIQNMFENLNDHFEPPVFSPGVPQRDLRNRYKFLYWANEAGLLPKEEWAAIDHANATANYNDGPMCNTFFDCLNGIEVKSGRRGSSSDVKLHYSVELWRKGRALNRGRAVLACSWAHLIAMRKLTEDHSFDMILEDNVRTLKDGDQLSKRIWDTVKAKADWESKCNEKCHLLYHGWLGSVTNLEWICQIHAPKRMHSSQASTETSSIFPFPLQEHLDEDLADWNKLQSNEVELKSDSKKSSNESEEKNNKYQHSLPGGNPIWGMYAYWISSDGYAQLMKCLCRDVGAVLWKGKRARAYSVKPIDKILPRQLITLMGPQSVQLTTHPSFFRAPMLTSKIHTQWDPEFCKSTTYQMHETALEWSDLGLEPTEKDVVDNHAHTGEWLTPAVLRQRDEGETTQ
;
A
#
# COMPACT_ATOMS: atom_id res chain seq x y z
N MET A 1 -37.63 12.34 16.79
CA MET A 1 -36.37 11.58 16.66
C MET A 1 -35.34 12.30 17.52
N THR A 2 -35.17 11.82 18.75
CA THR A 2 -34.13 12.31 19.67
C THR A 2 -32.80 11.82 19.13
N THR A 3 -31.98 12.75 18.65
CA THR A 3 -30.54 12.55 18.45
C THR A 3 -29.96 12.26 19.83
N GLU A 4 -29.85 10.98 20.19
CA GLU A 4 -29.04 10.59 21.34
C GLU A 4 -27.64 11.11 21.06
N ASP A 5 -27.29 12.11 21.86
CA ASP A 5 -26.00 12.79 21.87
C ASP A 5 -24.97 11.74 22.28
N ASP A 6 -24.38 11.06 21.30
CA ASP A 6 -23.30 10.07 21.44
C ASP A 6 -22.01 10.79 21.88
N THR A 7 -22.11 11.41 23.07
CA THR A 7 -21.09 12.15 23.81
C THR A 7 -20.09 11.21 24.48
N THR A 8 -20.16 9.91 24.18
CA THR A 8 -19.14 8.96 24.55
C THR A 8 -17.84 9.37 23.88
N LYS A 9 -16.99 10.07 24.64
CA LYS A 9 -15.68 10.54 24.18
C LYS A 9 -14.93 9.38 23.54
N LYS A 10 -14.77 9.43 22.21
CA LYS A 10 -14.05 8.39 21.46
C LYS A 10 -12.64 8.29 22.03
N ARG A 11 -12.13 7.05 22.14
CA ARG A 11 -10.73 6.84 22.53
C ARG A 11 -9.79 7.44 21.48
N LYS A 12 -8.56 7.72 21.88
CA LYS A 12 -7.51 8.11 20.94
C LYS A 12 -7.17 6.93 20.01
N LEU A 13 -6.85 7.26 18.77
CA LEU A 13 -6.39 6.32 17.75
C LEU A 13 -4.92 5.99 18.00
N LYS A 14 -4.55 4.72 17.81
CA LYS A 14 -3.18 4.24 18.00
C LYS A 14 -2.63 3.71 16.70
N VAL A 15 -1.52 4.28 16.23
CA VAL A 15 -0.92 3.95 14.93
C VAL A 15 0.43 3.26 15.09
N LEU A 16 0.71 2.32 14.18
CA LEU A 16 2.01 1.67 14.04
C LEU A 16 2.70 2.14 12.75
N VAL A 17 3.83 2.83 12.85
CA VAL A 17 4.51 3.44 11.71
C VAL A 17 5.75 2.63 11.31
N ILE A 18 5.83 2.21 10.05
CA ILE A 18 7.00 1.57 9.46
C ILE A 18 8.02 2.65 9.09
N THR A 19 9.20 2.63 9.73
CA THR A 19 10.27 3.59 9.41
C THR A 19 11.66 3.01 9.58
N MET A 20 12.61 3.56 8.83
CA MET A 20 14.05 3.32 9.04
C MET A 20 14.66 4.18 10.16
N GLY A 21 13.85 4.98 10.86
CA GLY A 21 14.30 5.91 11.89
C GLY A 21 14.84 7.23 11.32
N GLY A 22 15.65 7.92 12.13
CA GLY A 22 16.30 9.18 11.74
C GLY A 22 15.31 10.34 11.55
N SER A 23 15.59 11.24 10.61
CA SER A 23 14.80 12.45 10.41
C SER A 23 13.33 12.18 10.05
N ARG A 24 13.04 11.10 9.31
CA ARG A 24 11.66 10.73 8.96
C ARG A 24 10.85 10.33 10.19
N GLN A 25 11.45 9.62 11.13
CA GLN A 25 10.78 9.28 12.38
C GLN A 25 10.45 10.55 13.17
N GLN A 26 11.38 11.50 13.28
CA GLN A 26 11.15 12.77 13.96
C GLN A 26 10.01 13.57 13.29
N GLN A 27 9.99 13.62 11.96
CA GLN A 27 8.91 14.29 11.21
C GLN A 27 7.55 13.70 11.54
N ILE A 28 7.43 12.36 11.55
CA ILE A 28 6.19 11.68 11.93
C ILE A 28 5.83 11.97 13.40
N GLN A 29 6.79 11.98 14.32
CA GLN A 29 6.53 12.33 15.72
C GLN A 29 5.96 13.75 15.84
N ASN A 30 6.61 14.74 15.23
CA ASN A 30 6.15 16.13 15.21
C ASN A 30 4.75 16.27 14.59
N MET A 31 4.47 15.51 13.52
CA MET A 31 3.16 15.50 12.88
C MET A 31 2.06 15.03 13.84
N PHE A 32 2.29 13.96 14.61
CA PHE A 32 1.32 13.43 15.58
C PHE A 32 1.26 14.21 16.90
N GLU A 33 2.29 14.97 17.27
CA GLU A 33 2.24 15.87 18.43
C GLU A 33 1.13 16.91 18.31
N ASN A 34 0.92 17.43 17.09
CA ASN A 34 -0.18 18.36 16.78
C ASN A 34 -1.56 17.70 16.71
N LEU A 35 -1.63 16.37 16.82
CA LEU A 35 -2.85 15.57 16.75
C LEU A 35 -3.12 14.83 18.07
N ASN A 36 -2.47 15.26 19.15
CA ASN A 36 -2.47 14.56 20.43
C ASN A 36 -3.86 14.40 21.06
N ASP A 37 -4.85 15.25 20.73
CA ASP A 37 -6.22 15.12 21.22
C ASP A 37 -6.95 13.91 20.64
N HIS A 38 -6.56 13.47 19.44
CA HIS A 38 -7.19 12.37 18.72
C HIS A 38 -6.33 11.12 18.60
N PHE A 39 -5.01 11.24 18.76
CA PHE A 39 -4.05 10.15 18.59
C PHE A 39 -3.18 9.96 19.83
N GLU A 40 -2.86 8.70 20.13
CA GLU A 40 -1.74 8.37 21.00
C GLU A 40 -0.41 8.65 20.27
N PRO A 41 0.70 8.87 20.99
CA PRO A 41 2.01 8.97 20.38
C PRO A 41 2.28 7.77 19.45
N PRO A 42 2.80 7.99 18.22
CA PRO A 42 2.97 6.93 17.25
C PRO A 42 3.99 5.90 17.76
N VAL A 43 3.69 4.62 17.58
CA VAL A 43 4.64 3.53 17.84
C VAL A 43 5.33 3.16 16.54
N PHE A 44 6.63 2.88 16.60
CA PHE A 44 7.40 2.55 15.41
C PHE A 44 7.63 1.04 15.26
N SER A 45 7.54 0.57 14.02
CA SER A 45 7.99 -0.75 13.56
C SER A 45 9.24 -0.54 12.69
N PRO A 46 10.31 -1.32 12.90
CA PRO A 46 11.55 -1.13 12.17
C PRO A 46 11.35 -1.47 10.69
N GLY A 47 11.90 -0.62 9.82
CA GLY A 47 12.15 -0.97 8.43
C GLY A 47 13.30 -1.97 8.29
N VAL A 48 13.35 -2.68 7.17
CA VAL A 48 14.41 -3.64 6.88
C VAL A 48 15.50 -2.98 6.03
N PRO A 49 16.78 -2.97 6.46
CA PRO A 49 17.86 -2.44 5.63
C PRO A 49 18.11 -3.33 4.41
N GLN A 50 17.98 -2.80 3.19
CA GLN A 50 18.26 -3.58 1.96
C GLN A 50 19.69 -4.16 1.91
N ARG A 51 20.64 -3.56 2.63
CA ARG A 51 22.04 -4.01 2.71
C ARG A 51 22.16 -5.31 3.51
N ASP A 52 21.34 -5.47 4.54
CA ASP A 52 21.31 -6.69 5.34
C ASP A 52 20.88 -7.90 4.50
N LEU A 53 20.02 -7.67 3.50
CA LEU A 53 19.55 -8.72 2.58
C LEU A 53 20.62 -9.23 1.59
N ARG A 54 21.86 -8.74 1.68
CA ARG A 54 23.02 -9.29 0.95
C ARG A 54 23.72 -10.39 1.73
N ASN A 55 23.65 -10.35 3.05
CA ASN A 55 24.23 -11.36 3.92
C ASN A 55 23.19 -12.48 4.15
N ARG A 56 23.62 -13.75 4.04
CA ARG A 56 22.73 -14.92 4.12
C ARG A 56 22.03 -15.02 5.47
N TYR A 57 22.77 -14.91 6.57
CA TYR A 57 22.20 -15.02 7.91
C TYR A 57 21.24 -13.86 8.17
N LYS A 58 21.66 -12.62 7.92
CA LYS A 58 20.79 -11.44 8.09
C LYS A 58 19.54 -11.50 7.20
N PHE A 59 19.64 -12.02 5.99
CA PHE A 59 18.49 -12.27 5.12
C PHE A 59 17.49 -13.22 5.78
N LEU A 60 17.97 -14.34 6.34
CA LEU A 60 17.11 -15.32 7.01
C LEU A 60 16.56 -14.81 8.35
N TYR A 61 17.34 -14.02 9.08
CA TYR A 61 16.90 -13.30 10.27
C TYR A 61 15.68 -12.43 9.96
N TRP A 62 15.76 -11.55 8.97
CA TRP A 62 14.63 -10.69 8.63
C TRP A 62 13.42 -11.46 8.06
N ALA A 63 13.65 -12.59 7.39
CA ALA A 63 12.57 -13.50 6.99
C ALA A 63 11.88 -14.15 8.22
N ASN A 64 12.64 -14.48 9.27
CA ASN A 64 12.09 -14.97 10.54
C ASN A 64 11.29 -13.87 11.27
N GLU A 65 11.83 -12.65 11.36
CA GLU A 65 11.13 -11.52 11.96
C GLU A 65 9.78 -11.27 11.26
N ALA A 66 9.76 -11.38 9.93
CA ALA A 66 8.56 -11.32 9.11
C ALA A 66 7.61 -12.53 9.26
N GLY A 67 7.95 -13.52 10.10
CA GLY A 67 7.15 -14.71 10.38
C GLY A 67 7.16 -15.76 9.27
N LEU A 68 8.06 -15.67 8.29
CA LEU A 68 8.05 -16.53 7.10
C LEU A 68 8.72 -17.89 7.34
N LEU A 69 9.73 -17.95 8.22
CA LEU A 69 10.49 -19.18 8.45
C LEU A 69 9.77 -20.11 9.43
N PRO A 70 9.77 -21.44 9.19
CA PRO A 70 9.44 -22.41 10.23
C PRO A 70 10.32 -22.24 11.47
N LYS A 71 9.71 -22.29 12.66
CA LYS A 71 10.43 -22.10 13.95
C LYS A 71 11.59 -23.08 14.11
N GLU A 72 11.41 -24.32 13.66
CA GLU A 72 12.39 -25.40 13.77
C GLU A 72 13.61 -25.13 12.86
N GLU A 73 13.37 -24.66 11.63
CA GLU A 73 14.45 -24.27 10.71
C GLU A 73 15.23 -23.06 11.25
N TRP A 74 14.52 -22.03 11.75
CA TRP A 74 15.16 -20.84 12.28
C TRP A 74 16.01 -21.14 13.51
N ALA A 75 15.50 -21.93 14.47
CA ALA A 75 16.23 -22.30 15.68
C ALA A 75 17.57 -23.00 15.35
N ALA A 76 17.57 -23.89 14.35
CA ALA A 76 18.80 -24.56 13.92
C ALA A 76 19.78 -23.62 13.22
N ILE A 77 19.29 -22.72 12.35
CA ILE A 77 20.11 -21.71 11.66
C ILE A 77 20.74 -20.75 12.68
N ASP A 78 19.97 -20.29 13.65
CA ASP A 78 20.40 -19.33 14.67
C ASP A 78 21.47 -19.94 15.59
N HIS A 79 21.23 -21.17 16.08
CA HIS A 79 22.20 -21.93 16.85
C HIS A 79 23.50 -22.19 16.06
N ALA A 80 23.40 -22.58 14.78
CA ALA A 80 24.58 -22.79 13.94
C ALA A 80 25.39 -21.51 13.73
N ASN A 81 24.72 -20.35 13.58
CA ASN A 81 25.40 -19.06 13.45
C ASN A 81 26.11 -18.62 14.75
N ALA A 82 25.55 -18.95 15.91
CA ALA A 82 26.17 -18.64 17.21
C ALA A 82 27.38 -19.51 17.54
N THR A 83 27.36 -20.77 17.08
CA THR A 83 28.39 -21.78 17.42
C THR A 83 29.58 -21.80 16.46
N ALA A 84 29.42 -21.30 15.25
CA ALA A 84 30.47 -21.33 14.24
C ALA A 84 30.80 -19.93 13.74
N ASN A 85 32.10 -19.68 13.52
CA ASN A 85 32.63 -18.48 12.87
C ASN A 85 32.28 -18.46 11.37
N TYR A 86 31.00 -18.58 11.00
CA TYR A 86 30.51 -18.58 9.62
C TYR A 86 30.69 -17.24 8.89
N ASN A 87 31.10 -16.19 9.61
CA ASN A 87 31.27 -14.85 9.05
C ASN A 87 32.49 -14.70 8.11
N ASP A 88 33.46 -15.63 8.16
CA ASP A 88 34.75 -15.44 7.46
C ASP A 88 34.96 -16.38 6.25
N GLY A 89 34.00 -17.24 5.92
CA GLY A 89 34.12 -18.22 4.82
C GLY A 89 33.33 -17.84 3.55
N PRO A 90 33.96 -17.76 2.36
CA PRO A 90 33.23 -17.53 1.11
C PRO A 90 32.37 -18.75 0.79
N MET A 91 31.05 -18.57 0.83
CA MET A 91 30.07 -19.57 0.38
C MET A 91 30.33 -20.99 0.90
N CYS A 92 30.37 -21.22 2.21
CA CYS A 92 30.44 -22.61 2.65
C CYS A 92 29.19 -23.35 2.13
N ASN A 93 29.44 -24.47 1.45
CA ASN A 93 28.41 -25.37 0.97
C ASN A 93 27.60 -25.97 2.13
N THR A 94 28.08 -25.78 3.36
CA THR A 94 27.62 -26.43 4.59
C THR A 94 26.70 -25.57 5.45
N PHE A 95 26.37 -24.33 5.06
CA PHE A 95 25.56 -23.43 5.92
C PHE A 95 24.21 -24.03 6.30
N PHE A 96 23.59 -24.78 5.40
CA PHE A 96 22.30 -25.43 5.63
C PHE A 96 22.44 -26.87 6.14
N ASP A 97 23.65 -27.36 6.44
CA ASP A 97 23.85 -28.70 7.02
C ASP A 97 23.25 -28.77 8.43
N CYS A 98 23.08 -27.63 9.09
CA CYS A 98 22.34 -27.52 10.35
C CYS A 98 20.86 -27.95 10.24
N LEU A 99 20.31 -28.05 9.03
CA LEU A 99 18.94 -28.51 8.80
C LEU A 99 18.85 -30.04 8.62
N ASN A 100 19.98 -30.76 8.63
CA ASN A 100 19.98 -32.23 8.52
C ASN A 100 19.21 -32.85 9.69
N GLY A 101 18.19 -33.65 9.36
CA GLY A 101 17.30 -34.28 10.35
C GLY A 101 16.07 -33.45 10.72
N ILE A 102 15.95 -32.21 10.23
CA ILE A 102 14.70 -31.44 10.32
C ILE A 102 13.79 -31.89 9.19
N GLU A 103 12.52 -32.18 9.50
CA GLU A 103 11.56 -32.56 8.48
C GLU A 103 11.13 -31.33 7.64
N VAL A 104 11.09 -31.48 6.32
CA VAL A 104 10.50 -30.47 5.43
C VAL A 104 8.98 -30.48 5.63
N LYS A 105 8.41 -29.37 6.10
CA LYS A 105 6.96 -29.27 6.36
C LYS A 105 6.15 -29.67 5.14
N SER A 106 5.08 -30.45 5.36
CA SER A 106 4.16 -30.86 4.29
C SER A 106 3.29 -29.69 3.78
N GLY A 107 2.69 -29.85 2.60
CA GLY A 107 1.80 -28.84 2.01
C GLY A 107 2.49 -27.63 1.36
N ARG A 108 3.81 -27.73 1.11
CA ARG A 108 4.59 -26.79 0.31
C ARG A 108 4.06 -26.71 -1.12
N ARG A 109 4.11 -25.51 -1.72
CA ARG A 109 3.78 -25.27 -3.13
C ARG A 109 5.05 -24.93 -3.90
N GLY A 110 5.11 -25.31 -5.17
CA GLY A 110 6.26 -25.07 -6.04
C GLY A 110 6.50 -26.23 -7.02
N SER A 111 7.66 -26.23 -7.65
CA SER A 111 8.11 -27.38 -8.44
C SER A 111 8.38 -28.61 -7.57
N SER A 112 8.42 -29.81 -8.15
CA SER A 112 8.75 -31.05 -7.42
C SER A 112 10.11 -31.01 -6.72
N SER A 113 11.06 -30.22 -7.23
CA SER A 113 12.32 -29.94 -6.57
C SER A 113 12.18 -28.95 -5.41
N ASP A 114 11.35 -27.91 -5.57
CA ASP A 114 11.16 -26.87 -4.54
C ASP A 114 10.47 -27.45 -3.31
N VAL A 115 9.42 -28.26 -3.48
CA VAL A 115 8.65 -28.83 -2.37
C VAL A 115 9.44 -29.81 -1.50
N LYS A 116 10.59 -30.29 -1.98
CA LYS A 116 11.51 -31.16 -1.24
C LYS A 116 12.57 -30.38 -0.45
N LEU A 117 12.65 -29.05 -0.62
CA LEU A 117 13.59 -28.21 0.09
C LEU A 117 12.95 -27.60 1.33
N HIS A 118 13.77 -27.41 2.37
CA HIS A 118 13.46 -26.49 3.46
C HIS A 118 13.11 -25.10 2.93
N TYR A 119 12.17 -24.42 3.60
CA TYR A 119 11.69 -23.11 3.15
C TYR A 119 12.82 -22.09 3.11
N SER A 120 13.64 -22.05 4.16
CA SER A 120 14.83 -21.19 4.26
C SER A 120 15.81 -21.40 3.11
N VAL A 121 16.03 -22.65 2.71
CA VAL A 121 16.91 -23.03 1.60
C VAL A 121 16.35 -22.53 0.27
N GLU A 122 15.08 -22.80 -0.01
CA GLU A 122 14.40 -22.35 -1.22
C GLU A 122 14.39 -20.82 -1.31
N LEU A 123 13.98 -20.14 -0.22
CA LEU A 123 13.88 -18.70 -0.14
C LEU A 123 15.24 -18.03 -0.41
N TRP A 124 16.32 -18.52 0.21
CA TRP A 124 17.66 -18.00 -0.05
C TRP A 124 18.13 -18.26 -1.48
N ARG A 125 17.92 -19.48 -2.02
CA ARG A 125 18.32 -19.83 -3.40
C ARG A 125 17.65 -18.91 -4.42
N LYS A 126 16.36 -18.60 -4.22
CA LYS A 126 15.59 -17.70 -5.08
C LYS A 126 15.94 -16.22 -4.80
N GLY A 127 16.22 -15.86 -3.55
CA GLY A 127 16.46 -14.49 -3.10
C GLY A 127 17.88 -13.94 -3.32
N ARG A 128 18.92 -14.80 -3.35
CA ARG A 128 20.33 -14.35 -3.39
C ARG A 128 20.70 -13.54 -4.64
N ALA A 129 19.96 -13.71 -5.73
CA ALA A 129 20.20 -13.03 -7.01
C ALA A 129 19.37 -11.74 -7.19
N LEU A 130 18.61 -11.32 -6.17
CA LEU A 130 17.76 -10.14 -6.25
C LEU A 130 18.62 -8.87 -6.20
N ASN A 131 18.91 -8.23 -7.33
CA ASN A 131 19.68 -6.97 -7.37
C ASN A 131 18.88 -5.80 -6.76
N ARG A 132 18.29 -4.93 -7.61
CA ARG A 132 17.43 -3.83 -7.15
C ARG A 132 16.17 -4.32 -6.42
N GLY A 133 15.75 -5.56 -6.68
CA GLY A 133 14.61 -6.20 -6.01
C GLY A 133 14.77 -6.39 -4.49
N ARG A 134 15.98 -6.28 -3.93
CA ARG A 134 16.17 -6.33 -2.47
C ARG A 134 15.46 -5.20 -1.74
N ALA A 135 15.38 -4.00 -2.31
CA ALA A 135 14.66 -2.90 -1.66
C ALA A 135 13.15 -3.18 -1.58
N VAL A 136 12.58 -3.79 -2.63
CA VAL A 136 11.18 -4.24 -2.65
C VAL A 136 10.94 -5.36 -1.64
N LEU A 137 11.88 -6.32 -1.52
CA LEU A 137 11.79 -7.39 -0.53
C LEU A 137 11.86 -6.85 0.89
N ALA A 138 12.80 -5.93 1.14
CA ALA A 138 12.96 -5.26 2.42
C ALA A 138 11.69 -4.52 2.84
N CYS A 139 11.08 -3.76 1.92
CA CYS A 139 9.78 -3.15 2.14
C CYS A 139 8.74 -4.23 2.50
N SER A 140 8.62 -5.28 1.68
CA SER A 140 7.65 -6.35 1.92
C SER A 140 7.79 -7.00 3.30
N TRP A 141 9.02 -7.25 3.76
CA TRP A 141 9.28 -7.81 5.09
C TRP A 141 8.98 -6.82 6.21
N ALA A 142 9.28 -5.53 6.04
CA ALA A 142 8.93 -4.50 7.02
C ALA A 142 7.41 -4.44 7.26
N HIS A 143 6.62 -4.55 6.19
CA HIS A 143 5.16 -4.63 6.29
C HIS A 143 4.68 -5.89 7.00
N LEU A 144 5.27 -7.06 6.72
CA LEU A 144 4.91 -8.30 7.41
C LEU A 144 5.26 -8.27 8.92
N ILE A 145 6.39 -7.66 9.28
CA ILE A 145 6.79 -7.41 10.68
C ILE A 145 5.76 -6.50 11.37
N ALA A 146 5.35 -5.41 10.71
CA ALA A 146 4.35 -4.50 11.26
C ALA A 146 2.97 -5.17 11.42
N MET A 147 2.53 -5.97 10.44
CA MET A 147 1.27 -6.73 10.53
C MET A 147 1.30 -7.74 11.67
N ARG A 148 2.44 -8.41 11.87
CA ARG A 148 2.61 -9.32 13.00
C ARG A 148 2.40 -8.59 14.32
N LYS A 149 3.09 -7.46 14.51
CA LYS A 149 2.95 -6.64 15.72
C LYS A 149 1.53 -6.12 15.90
N LEU A 150 0.87 -5.61 14.84
CA LEU A 150 -0.52 -5.15 14.91
C LEU A 150 -1.49 -6.29 15.31
N THR A 151 -1.25 -7.51 14.85
CA THR A 151 -2.17 -8.64 15.10
C THR A 151 -1.88 -9.38 16.40
N GLU A 152 -0.66 -9.27 16.95
CA GLU A 152 -0.29 -9.74 18.29
C GLU A 152 -0.66 -8.72 19.37
N ASP A 153 -0.50 -7.42 19.09
CA ASP A 153 -0.90 -6.30 19.94
C ASP A 153 -2.18 -5.65 19.39
N HIS A 154 -3.34 -6.18 19.81
CA HIS A 154 -4.67 -5.75 19.38
C HIS A 154 -5.06 -4.31 19.76
N SER A 155 -4.12 -3.49 20.24
CA SER A 155 -4.35 -2.09 20.57
C SER A 155 -4.17 -1.13 19.38
N PHE A 156 -3.56 -1.57 18.27
CA PHE A 156 -3.33 -0.72 17.10
C PHE A 156 -4.54 -0.67 16.16
N ASP A 157 -4.85 0.54 15.68
CA ASP A 157 -5.93 0.78 14.73
C ASP A 157 -5.47 0.64 13.28
N MET A 158 -4.20 0.90 12.98
CA MET A 158 -3.67 0.87 11.62
C MET A 158 -2.14 0.89 11.58
N ILE A 159 -1.62 0.50 10.41
CA ILE A 159 -0.21 0.60 10.00
C ILE A 159 -0.07 1.76 9.01
N LEU A 160 0.97 2.56 9.18
CA LEU A 160 1.35 3.66 8.30
C LEU A 160 2.78 3.50 7.77
N GLU A 161 3.06 3.98 6.56
CA GLU A 161 4.43 4.20 6.08
C GLU A 161 5.00 5.54 6.56
N ASP A 162 6.33 5.69 6.58
CA ASP A 162 7.00 6.95 6.95
C ASP A 162 6.96 8.06 5.87
N ASN A 163 6.24 7.82 4.78
CA ASN A 163 6.03 8.77 3.69
C ASN A 163 4.63 9.36 3.66
N VAL A 164 3.82 9.14 4.70
CA VAL A 164 2.45 9.63 4.78
C VAL A 164 2.39 11.05 5.35
N ARG A 165 1.34 11.77 4.98
CA ARG A 165 0.92 13.05 5.56
C ARG A 165 -0.54 12.94 5.98
N THR A 166 -0.85 13.63 7.06
CA THR A 166 -2.20 13.72 7.64
C THR A 166 -2.82 15.07 7.32
N LEU A 167 -4.13 15.17 7.51
CA LEU A 167 -4.79 16.47 7.61
C LEU A 167 -4.26 17.24 8.82
N LYS A 168 -4.18 18.57 8.72
CA LYS A 168 -3.89 19.45 9.86
C LYS A 168 -5.05 19.49 10.85
N ASP A 169 -6.27 19.41 10.33
CA ASP A 169 -7.48 19.34 11.14
C ASP A 169 -7.60 17.92 11.74
N GLY A 170 -7.25 17.82 13.02
CA GLY A 170 -7.31 16.57 13.77
C GLY A 170 -8.72 16.03 13.98
N ASP A 171 -9.72 16.91 14.10
CA ASP A 171 -11.13 16.54 14.23
C ASP A 171 -11.62 15.91 12.93
N GLN A 172 -11.35 16.55 11.79
CA GLN A 172 -11.72 16.03 10.48
C GLN A 172 -11.03 14.69 10.20
N LEU A 173 -9.72 14.58 10.50
CA LEU A 173 -8.96 13.34 10.35
C LEU A 173 -9.53 12.20 11.20
N SER A 174 -9.74 12.45 12.49
CA SER A 174 -10.27 11.46 13.43
C SER A 174 -11.67 11.03 13.00
N LYS A 175 -12.53 11.99 12.62
CA LYS A 175 -13.88 11.73 12.11
C LYS A 175 -13.85 10.81 10.89
N ARG A 176 -13.03 11.10 9.87
CA ARG A 176 -12.91 10.24 8.66
C ARG A 176 -12.55 8.80 9.00
N ILE A 177 -11.62 8.60 9.94
CA ILE A 177 -11.19 7.26 10.37
C ILE A 177 -12.33 6.55 11.11
N TRP A 178 -12.97 7.21 12.07
CA TRP A 178 -14.05 6.59 12.83
C TRP A 178 -15.31 6.34 12.01
N ASP A 179 -15.65 7.22 11.06
CA ASP A 179 -16.75 7.01 10.11
C ASP A 179 -16.48 5.77 9.25
N THR A 180 -15.22 5.58 8.83
CA THR A 180 -14.80 4.37 8.12
C THR A 180 -14.96 3.12 8.98
N VAL A 181 -14.52 3.16 10.24
CA VAL A 181 -14.65 2.03 11.18
C VAL A 181 -16.13 1.67 11.38
N LYS A 182 -16.99 2.68 11.52
CA LYS A 182 -18.44 2.50 11.63
C LYS A 182 -19.03 1.91 10.34
N ALA A 183 -18.70 2.47 9.18
CA ALA A 183 -19.17 1.97 7.88
C ALA A 183 -18.77 0.50 7.65
N LYS A 184 -17.54 0.13 8.03
CA LYS A 184 -17.10 -1.27 8.02
C LYS A 184 -17.96 -2.14 8.93
N ALA A 185 -18.15 -1.77 10.19
CA ALA A 185 -18.95 -2.57 11.13
C ALA A 185 -20.40 -2.74 10.68
N ASP A 186 -21.02 -1.66 10.18
CA ASP A 186 -22.37 -1.68 9.62
C ASP A 186 -22.47 -2.60 8.41
N TRP A 187 -21.47 -2.58 7.52
CA TRP A 187 -21.40 -3.47 6.37
C TRP A 187 -21.22 -4.94 6.76
N GLU A 188 -20.29 -5.26 7.68
CA GLU A 188 -20.05 -6.63 8.15
C GLU A 188 -21.34 -7.22 8.77
N SER A 189 -22.09 -6.41 9.53
CA SER A 189 -23.36 -6.83 10.12
C SER A 189 -24.46 -7.07 9.08
N LYS A 190 -24.48 -6.34 7.96
CA LYS A 190 -25.52 -6.44 6.92
C LYS A 190 -25.25 -7.57 5.94
N CYS A 191 -24.00 -7.72 5.51
CA CYS A 191 -23.61 -8.66 4.47
C CYS A 191 -23.25 -10.05 5.00
N ASN A 192 -23.08 -10.21 6.32
CA ASN A 192 -22.56 -11.44 6.94
C ASN A 192 -21.21 -11.88 6.32
N GLU A 193 -20.41 -10.89 5.95
CA GLU A 193 -19.06 -11.05 5.44
C GLU A 193 -18.09 -10.24 6.32
N LYS A 194 -16.79 -10.52 6.21
CA LYS A 194 -15.77 -9.84 7.02
C LYS A 194 -14.75 -9.12 6.15
N CYS A 195 -14.41 -7.92 6.57
CA CYS A 195 -13.32 -7.16 6.00
C CYS A 195 -12.04 -7.58 6.72
N HIS A 196 -11.10 -8.10 5.96
CA HIS A 196 -9.84 -8.61 6.47
C HIS A 196 -8.67 -7.66 6.21
N LEU A 197 -8.80 -6.74 5.26
CA LEU A 197 -7.85 -5.68 4.93
C LEU A 197 -8.61 -4.41 4.54
N LEU A 198 -8.30 -3.31 5.22
CA LEU A 198 -8.94 -2.01 5.00
C LEU A 198 -7.88 -0.96 4.69
N TYR A 199 -8.00 -0.27 3.56
CA TYR A 199 -7.08 0.80 3.18
C TYR A 199 -7.63 2.17 3.59
N HIS A 200 -6.87 2.88 4.41
CA HIS A 200 -7.12 4.29 4.79
C HIS A 200 -6.32 5.28 3.95
N GLY A 201 -5.31 4.80 3.23
CA GLY A 201 -4.46 5.57 2.34
C GLY A 201 -3.93 4.68 1.23
N TRP A 202 -4.36 4.97 0.01
CA TRP A 202 -4.12 4.17 -1.19
C TRP A 202 -3.94 5.08 -2.40
N LEU A 203 -3.40 4.55 -3.50
CA LEU A 203 -3.15 5.33 -4.72
C LEU A 203 -3.41 4.51 -5.98
N GLY A 204 -3.89 5.18 -7.03
CA GLY A 204 -4.11 4.73 -8.41
C GLY A 204 -3.34 5.63 -9.39
N SER A 205 -3.24 5.29 -10.67
CA SER A 205 -2.93 6.31 -11.68
C SER A 205 -4.11 7.28 -11.77
N VAL A 206 -3.92 8.51 -12.22
CA VAL A 206 -5.03 9.49 -12.33
C VAL A 206 -6.23 8.92 -13.09
N THR A 207 -6.01 8.22 -14.21
CA THR A 207 -7.08 7.59 -14.98
C THR A 207 -7.81 6.45 -14.25
N ASN A 208 -7.08 5.68 -13.44
CA ASN A 208 -7.70 4.65 -12.61
C ASN A 208 -8.45 5.27 -11.43
N LEU A 209 -7.90 6.33 -10.82
CA LEU A 209 -8.55 7.07 -9.74
C LEU A 209 -9.86 7.70 -10.23
N GLU A 210 -9.85 8.28 -11.42
CA GLU A 210 -11.05 8.85 -12.03
C GLU A 210 -12.15 7.81 -12.21
N TRP A 211 -11.83 6.67 -12.81
CA TRP A 211 -12.77 5.56 -12.90
C TRP A 211 -13.24 5.08 -11.52
N ILE A 212 -12.32 4.98 -10.54
CA ILE A 212 -12.66 4.51 -9.20
C ILE A 212 -13.64 5.46 -8.52
N CYS A 213 -13.34 6.76 -8.50
CA CYS A 213 -14.13 7.76 -7.81
C CYS A 213 -15.47 8.02 -8.50
N GLN A 214 -15.50 8.07 -9.83
CA GLN A 214 -16.70 8.44 -10.58
C GLN A 214 -17.64 7.26 -10.84
N ILE A 215 -17.13 6.02 -10.89
CA ILE A 215 -17.92 4.85 -11.30
C ILE A 215 -17.86 3.73 -10.27
N HIS A 216 -16.67 3.18 -10.02
CA HIS A 216 -16.55 1.94 -9.26
C HIS A 216 -17.04 2.09 -7.82
N ALA A 217 -16.59 3.13 -7.12
CA ALA A 217 -16.98 3.40 -5.75
C ALA A 217 -18.49 3.73 -5.66
N PRO A 218 -19.08 4.67 -6.43
CA PRO A 218 -20.52 4.92 -6.38
C PRO A 218 -21.38 3.69 -6.65
N LYS A 219 -21.01 2.83 -7.61
CA LYS A 219 -21.76 1.59 -7.92
C LYS A 219 -21.68 0.54 -6.80
N ARG A 220 -20.59 0.51 -6.03
CA ARG A 220 -20.28 -0.59 -5.10
C ARG A 220 -20.09 -0.12 -3.64
N MET A 221 -20.42 1.13 -3.34
CA MET A 221 -20.29 1.71 -2.00
C MET A 221 -21.32 1.14 -1.03
N HIS A 222 -20.88 0.87 0.19
CA HIS A 222 -21.70 0.28 1.23
C HIS A 222 -22.13 1.33 2.27
N SER A 223 -23.07 2.22 1.90
CA SER A 223 -23.84 3.02 2.87
C SER A 223 -25.04 3.69 2.20
N SER A 224 -26.24 3.51 2.77
CA SER A 224 -27.46 4.23 2.38
C SER A 224 -27.50 5.68 2.89
N GLN A 225 -26.53 6.08 3.71
CA GLN A 225 -26.39 7.42 4.30
C GLN A 225 -25.09 8.09 3.86
N ALA A 226 -24.44 7.62 2.79
CA ALA A 226 -23.25 8.26 2.25
C ALA A 226 -23.63 9.66 1.74
N SER A 227 -23.50 10.64 2.62
CA SER A 227 -23.39 12.03 2.22
C SER A 227 -21.99 12.26 1.68
N THR A 228 -21.82 13.32 0.90
CA THR A 228 -20.51 13.82 0.47
C THR A 228 -19.58 14.17 1.63
N GLU A 229 -20.09 14.24 2.87
CA GLU A 229 -19.33 14.64 4.06
C GLU A 229 -18.86 13.45 4.92
N THR A 230 -19.39 12.24 4.68
CA THR A 230 -19.12 11.06 5.52
C THR A 230 -18.27 10.04 4.79
N SER A 231 -17.17 9.61 5.42
CA SER A 231 -16.34 8.53 4.86
C SER A 231 -17.13 7.20 4.87
N SER A 232 -17.01 6.44 3.78
CA SER A 232 -17.61 5.12 3.60
C SER A 232 -16.56 4.14 3.08
N ILE A 233 -16.95 2.90 2.83
CA ILE A 233 -16.10 1.87 2.24
C ILE A 233 -16.70 1.27 0.96
N PHE A 234 -15.81 0.73 0.12
CA PHE A 234 -16.17 0.00 -1.09
C PHE A 234 -15.13 -1.11 -1.37
N PRO A 235 -15.49 -2.19 -2.09
CA PRO A 235 -14.61 -3.32 -2.32
C PRO A 235 -13.44 -2.95 -3.24
N PHE A 236 -12.32 -3.65 -3.05
CA PHE A 236 -11.12 -3.46 -3.88
C PHE A 236 -11.44 -3.61 -5.38
N PRO A 237 -11.03 -2.65 -6.23
CA PRO A 237 -11.31 -2.70 -7.66
C PRO A 237 -10.56 -3.87 -8.33
N LEU A 238 -11.29 -4.68 -9.08
CA LEU A 238 -10.78 -5.85 -9.80
C LEU A 238 -10.84 -5.58 -11.31
N GLN A 239 -10.09 -6.38 -12.08
CA GLN A 239 -10.12 -6.25 -13.54
C GLN A 239 -11.51 -6.55 -14.08
N GLU A 240 -12.20 -7.51 -13.48
CA GLU A 240 -13.57 -7.88 -13.85
C GLU A 240 -14.56 -6.73 -13.64
N HIS A 241 -14.37 -5.93 -12.57
CA HIS A 241 -15.18 -4.73 -12.34
C HIS A 241 -14.92 -3.66 -13.39
N LEU A 242 -13.66 -3.50 -13.80
CA LEU A 242 -13.28 -2.55 -14.84
C LEU A 242 -13.86 -2.94 -16.19
N ASP A 243 -13.78 -4.23 -16.55
CA ASP A 243 -14.33 -4.76 -17.80
C ASP A 243 -15.86 -4.60 -17.86
N GLU A 244 -16.55 -4.85 -16.74
CA GLU A 244 -17.99 -4.62 -16.56
C GLU A 244 -18.35 -3.13 -16.73
N ASP A 245 -17.65 -2.25 -16.02
CA ASP A 245 -17.94 -0.81 -16.01
C ASP A 245 -17.66 -0.15 -17.38
N LEU A 246 -16.61 -0.59 -18.09
CA LEU A 246 -16.32 -0.12 -19.45
C LEU A 246 -17.33 -0.62 -20.47
N ALA A 247 -17.87 -1.83 -20.30
CA ALA A 247 -18.93 -2.33 -21.17
C ALA A 247 -20.22 -1.51 -21.03
N ASP A 248 -20.58 -1.11 -19.81
CA ASP A 248 -21.72 -0.23 -19.54
C ASP A 248 -21.50 1.18 -20.12
N TRP A 249 -20.29 1.73 -19.95
CA TRP A 249 -19.94 3.04 -20.50
C TRP A 249 -20.11 3.07 -22.03
N ASN A 250 -19.57 2.07 -22.73
CA ASN A 250 -19.64 2.01 -24.18
C ASN A 250 -21.09 1.91 -24.70
N LYS A 251 -21.97 1.19 -23.97
CA LYS A 251 -23.41 1.12 -24.31
C LYS A 251 -24.11 2.46 -24.15
N LEU A 252 -23.77 3.24 -23.11
CA LEU A 252 -24.33 4.58 -22.91
C LEU A 252 -23.90 5.52 -24.04
N GLN A 253 -22.64 5.47 -24.46
CA GLN A 253 -22.14 6.28 -25.57
C GLN A 253 -22.74 5.90 -26.92
N SER A 254 -22.92 4.61 -27.22
CA SER A 254 -23.55 4.18 -28.47
C SER A 254 -25.01 4.63 -28.57
N ASN A 255 -25.76 4.54 -27.47
CA ASN A 255 -27.16 4.96 -27.43
C ASN A 255 -27.33 6.48 -27.61
N GLU A 256 -26.38 7.29 -27.10
CA GLU A 256 -26.38 8.74 -27.33
C GLU A 256 -26.13 9.11 -28.80
N VAL A 257 -25.31 8.34 -29.50
CA VAL A 257 -25.03 8.58 -30.93
C VAL A 257 -26.24 8.24 -31.79
N GLU A 258 -26.95 7.14 -31.51
CA GLU A 258 -28.18 6.77 -32.22
C GLU A 258 -29.31 7.79 -32.03
N LEU A 259 -29.50 8.30 -30.80
CA LEU A 259 -30.50 9.36 -30.52
C LEU A 259 -30.15 10.69 -31.19
N LYS A 260 -28.86 10.98 -31.44
CA LYS A 260 -28.41 12.18 -32.14
C LYS A 260 -28.46 12.01 -33.68
N SER A 261 -28.40 10.79 -34.21
CA SER A 261 -28.51 10.55 -35.66
C SER A 261 -29.91 10.73 -36.23
N ASP A 262 -30.96 10.56 -35.42
CA ASP A 262 -32.34 10.75 -35.87
C ASP A 262 -32.81 12.23 -35.81
N SER A 263 -32.00 13.13 -35.25
CA SER A 263 -32.42 14.51 -34.94
C SER A 263 -31.72 15.62 -35.73
N LYS A 264 -30.82 15.33 -36.68
CA LYS A 264 -30.14 16.37 -37.48
C LYS A 264 -30.07 16.11 -38.99
N LYS A 265 -31.12 16.54 -39.68
CA LYS A 265 -31.10 17.00 -41.08
C LYS A 265 -31.06 18.54 -41.11
N SER A 266 -29.95 19.19 -40.71
CA SER A 266 -29.57 20.52 -41.22
C SER A 266 -28.25 21.01 -40.61
N SER A 267 -27.50 21.72 -41.46
CA SER A 267 -26.31 22.55 -41.22
C SER A 267 -25.02 21.82 -40.83
N ASN A 268 -24.22 21.55 -41.87
CA ASN A 268 -22.76 21.51 -41.85
C ASN A 268 -22.21 22.77 -41.20
N GLU A 269 -21.47 22.63 -40.10
CA GLU A 269 -20.25 23.38 -39.77
C GLU A 269 -19.84 23.10 -38.32
N SER A 270 -18.54 22.87 -38.10
CA SER A 270 -17.81 22.65 -36.83
C SER A 270 -17.60 21.21 -36.32
N GLU A 271 -16.76 20.44 -37.01
CA GLU A 271 -16.23 19.14 -36.56
C GLU A 271 -15.00 19.22 -35.62
N GLU A 272 -14.47 20.40 -35.27
CA GLU A 272 -13.12 20.50 -34.69
C GLU A 272 -12.97 20.54 -33.15
N LYS A 273 -14.04 20.40 -32.34
CA LYS A 273 -13.92 20.57 -30.87
C LYS A 273 -14.14 19.35 -29.97
N ASN A 274 -14.49 18.19 -30.49
CA ASN A 274 -14.82 17.03 -29.64
C ASN A 274 -13.67 16.06 -29.30
N ASN A 275 -12.43 16.32 -29.72
CA ASN A 275 -11.31 15.39 -29.50
C ASN A 275 -10.48 15.66 -28.22
N LYS A 276 -10.98 16.48 -27.29
CA LYS A 276 -10.20 16.88 -26.09
C LYS A 276 -10.13 15.82 -24.98
N TYR A 277 -10.78 14.67 -25.16
CA TYR A 277 -10.82 13.58 -24.17
C TYR A 277 -10.24 12.28 -24.74
N GLN A 278 -9.05 12.31 -25.36
CA GLN A 278 -8.23 11.10 -25.44
C GLN A 278 -7.60 10.84 -24.05
N HIS A 279 -8.43 10.66 -23.02
CA HIS A 279 -7.96 10.08 -21.78
C HIS A 279 -7.60 8.62 -22.06
N SER A 280 -6.38 8.23 -21.73
CA SER A 280 -5.98 6.82 -21.80
C SER A 280 -6.96 6.03 -20.93
N LEU A 281 -7.59 5.00 -21.48
CA LEU A 281 -8.55 4.18 -20.76
C LEU A 281 -7.93 3.65 -19.44
N PRO A 282 -8.70 3.60 -18.34
CA PRO A 282 -8.26 2.93 -17.12
C PRO A 282 -7.78 1.50 -17.41
N GLY A 283 -6.80 1.01 -16.64
CA GLY A 283 -6.22 -0.31 -16.86
C GLY A 283 -5.04 -0.65 -15.96
N GLY A 284 -4.48 -1.84 -16.18
CA GLY A 284 -3.32 -2.32 -15.43
C GLY A 284 -3.67 -2.75 -14.01
N ASN A 285 -3.00 -2.20 -12.99
CA ASN A 285 -3.42 -2.40 -11.60
C ASN A 285 -4.15 -1.13 -11.15
N PRO A 286 -5.46 -1.18 -10.87
CA PRO A 286 -6.23 0.00 -10.48
C PRO A 286 -5.62 0.73 -9.29
N ILE A 287 -5.18 -0.05 -8.29
CA ILE A 287 -4.45 0.40 -7.12
C ILE A 287 -3.02 -0.11 -7.22
N TRP A 288 -2.04 0.78 -7.07
CA TRP A 288 -0.62 0.49 -7.20
C TRP A 288 0.21 0.90 -5.99
N GLY A 289 -0.39 1.58 -5.01
CA GLY A 289 0.23 1.89 -3.73
C GLY A 289 -0.77 1.84 -2.57
N MET A 290 -0.28 1.41 -1.42
CA MET A 290 -0.98 1.42 -0.13
C MET A 290 0.02 1.89 0.92
N TYR A 291 -0.33 2.91 1.68
CA TYR A 291 0.57 3.53 2.65
C TYR A 291 -0.08 3.75 4.02
N ALA A 292 -1.39 3.50 4.15
CA ALA A 292 -2.09 3.43 5.42
C ALA A 292 -3.19 2.37 5.38
N TYR A 293 -3.16 1.40 6.29
CA TYR A 293 -4.08 0.26 6.26
C TYR A 293 -4.20 -0.47 7.59
N TRP A 294 -5.28 -1.25 7.73
CA TRP A 294 -5.51 -2.18 8.82
C TRP A 294 -5.68 -3.61 8.29
N ILE A 295 -5.23 -4.62 9.03
CA ILE A 295 -5.45 -6.04 8.70
C ILE A 295 -6.00 -6.79 9.93
N SER A 296 -6.99 -7.64 9.71
CA SER A 296 -7.52 -8.54 10.76
C SER A 296 -6.52 -9.64 11.12
N SER A 297 -6.58 -10.16 12.36
CA SER A 297 -5.78 -11.32 12.78
C SER A 297 -6.04 -12.55 11.92
N ASP A 298 -7.30 -12.82 11.56
CA ASP A 298 -7.66 -13.94 10.66
C ASP A 298 -7.06 -13.77 9.27
N GLY A 299 -7.17 -12.56 8.70
CA GLY A 299 -6.59 -12.21 7.40
C GLY A 299 -5.07 -12.40 7.38
N TYR A 300 -4.39 -11.88 8.40
CA TYR A 300 -2.95 -12.07 8.56
C TYR A 300 -2.59 -13.55 8.70
N ALA A 301 -3.32 -14.34 9.50
CA ALA A 301 -3.06 -15.76 9.66
C ALA A 301 -3.21 -16.54 8.34
N GLN A 302 -4.25 -16.25 7.54
CA GLN A 302 -4.43 -16.88 6.23
C GLN A 302 -3.34 -16.46 5.23
N LEU A 303 -2.98 -15.18 5.22
CA LEU A 303 -1.88 -14.66 4.42
C LEU A 303 -0.58 -15.41 4.76
N MET A 304 -0.21 -15.47 6.03
CA MET A 304 1.02 -16.14 6.47
C MET A 304 1.00 -17.64 6.16
N LYS A 305 -0.14 -18.31 6.34
CA LYS A 305 -0.31 -19.71 5.93
C LYS A 305 0.02 -19.93 4.45
N CYS A 306 -0.33 -18.97 3.58
CA CYS A 306 0.02 -19.01 2.16
C CYS A 306 1.52 -18.71 1.93
N LEU A 307 2.03 -17.60 2.46
CA LEU A 307 3.41 -17.15 2.24
C LEU A 307 4.47 -18.13 2.80
N CYS A 308 4.21 -18.74 3.95
CA CYS A 308 5.11 -19.74 4.56
C CYS A 308 5.10 -21.09 3.82
N ARG A 309 4.14 -21.31 2.90
CA ARG A 309 4.04 -22.53 2.09
C ARG A 309 4.49 -22.35 0.65
N ASP A 310 4.64 -21.11 0.19
CA ASP A 310 4.94 -20.81 -1.20
C ASP A 310 5.92 -19.64 -1.31
N VAL A 311 7.21 -19.92 -1.56
CA VAL A 311 8.18 -18.85 -1.86
C VAL A 311 7.77 -18.12 -3.15
N GLY A 312 7.11 -18.82 -4.07
CA GLY A 312 6.53 -18.29 -5.31
C GLY A 312 5.49 -17.20 -5.10
N ALA A 313 4.85 -17.15 -3.92
CA ALA A 313 3.91 -16.10 -3.57
C ALA A 313 4.62 -14.74 -3.43
N VAL A 314 5.87 -14.73 -2.92
CA VAL A 314 6.70 -13.53 -2.71
C VAL A 314 7.66 -13.29 -3.88
N LEU A 315 8.37 -14.34 -4.30
CA LEU A 315 9.42 -14.31 -5.34
C LEU A 315 8.95 -15.08 -6.57
N TRP A 316 8.85 -14.41 -7.71
CA TRP A 316 8.41 -15.03 -8.95
C TRP A 316 9.48 -14.97 -10.03
N LYS A 317 9.44 -15.90 -10.97
CA LYS A 317 10.33 -15.93 -12.12
C LYS A 317 9.50 -16.13 -13.38
N GLY A 318 9.50 -15.15 -14.26
CA GLY A 318 8.87 -15.29 -15.57
C GLY A 318 9.53 -16.43 -16.37
N LYS A 319 8.78 -17.06 -17.29
CA LYS A 319 9.24 -18.24 -18.05
C LYS A 319 10.63 -18.06 -18.71
N ARG A 320 10.95 -16.85 -19.16
CA ARG A 320 12.22 -16.49 -19.83
C ARG A 320 13.17 -15.65 -18.96
N ALA A 321 12.79 -15.36 -17.72
CA ALA A 321 13.62 -14.54 -16.84
C ALA A 321 14.83 -15.35 -16.35
N ARG A 322 16.01 -14.73 -16.30
CA ARG A 322 17.22 -15.39 -15.75
C ARG A 322 17.21 -15.41 -14.22
N ALA A 323 16.66 -14.37 -13.60
CA ALA A 323 16.59 -14.19 -12.15
C ALA A 323 15.13 -14.12 -11.67
N TYR A 324 14.95 -14.35 -10.36
CA TYR A 324 13.69 -14.06 -9.69
C TYR A 324 13.48 -12.55 -9.53
N SER A 325 12.23 -12.16 -9.44
CA SER A 325 11.76 -10.81 -9.14
C SER A 325 10.86 -10.86 -7.91
N VAL A 326 10.83 -9.76 -7.16
CA VAL A 326 9.98 -9.64 -5.97
C VAL A 326 8.64 -9.06 -6.40
N LYS A 327 7.54 -9.60 -5.86
CA LYS A 327 6.23 -8.95 -5.98
C LYS A 327 6.12 -7.87 -4.90
N PRO A 328 5.77 -6.62 -5.25
CA PRO A 328 5.51 -5.59 -4.25
C PRO A 328 4.42 -6.02 -3.27
N ILE A 329 4.53 -5.59 -2.01
CA ILE A 329 3.60 -5.96 -0.95
C ILE A 329 2.16 -5.53 -1.28
N ASP A 330 1.99 -4.35 -1.88
CA ASP A 330 0.69 -3.82 -2.32
C ASP A 330 -0.01 -4.70 -3.35
N LYS A 331 0.73 -5.58 -4.04
CA LYS A 331 0.16 -6.60 -4.95
C LYS A 331 -0.03 -7.95 -4.26
N ILE A 332 0.79 -8.28 -3.28
CA ILE A 332 0.69 -9.54 -2.54
C ILE A 332 -0.57 -9.52 -1.68
N LEU A 333 -0.75 -8.48 -0.84
CA LEU A 333 -1.80 -8.46 0.17
C LEU A 333 -3.21 -8.59 -0.42
N PRO A 334 -3.68 -7.69 -1.31
CA PRO A 334 -5.05 -7.77 -1.77
C PRO A 334 -5.27 -9.05 -2.57
N ARG A 335 -4.32 -9.43 -3.43
CA ARG A 335 -4.43 -10.65 -4.26
C ARG A 335 -4.57 -11.91 -3.41
N GLN A 336 -3.72 -12.10 -2.40
CA GLN A 336 -3.76 -13.30 -1.58
C GLN A 336 -5.04 -13.35 -0.74
N LEU A 337 -5.43 -12.25 -0.10
CA LEU A 337 -6.64 -12.21 0.71
C LEU A 337 -7.89 -12.42 -0.13
N ILE A 338 -8.00 -11.77 -1.30
CA ILE A 338 -9.12 -11.99 -2.23
C ILE A 338 -9.19 -13.45 -2.67
N THR A 339 -8.05 -14.05 -3.00
CA THR A 339 -8.00 -15.48 -3.41
C THR A 339 -8.42 -16.42 -2.28
N LEU A 340 -8.05 -16.10 -1.03
CA LEU A 340 -8.27 -16.98 0.12
C LEU A 340 -9.62 -16.77 0.80
N MET A 341 -10.17 -15.55 0.74
CA MET A 341 -11.27 -15.09 1.57
C MET A 341 -12.38 -14.36 0.79
N GLY A 342 -12.24 -14.25 -0.53
CA GLY A 342 -13.23 -13.64 -1.42
C GLY A 342 -13.00 -12.15 -1.71
N PRO A 343 -13.64 -11.61 -2.76
CA PRO A 343 -13.42 -10.25 -3.26
C PRO A 343 -13.76 -9.15 -2.24
N GLN A 344 -14.66 -9.45 -1.30
CA GLN A 344 -15.13 -8.54 -0.27
C GLN A 344 -14.22 -8.47 0.97
N SER A 345 -13.20 -9.34 1.03
CA SER A 345 -12.23 -9.35 2.13
C SER A 345 -11.32 -8.12 2.17
N VAL A 346 -11.26 -7.35 1.07
CA VAL A 346 -10.43 -6.15 0.95
C VAL A 346 -11.30 -4.96 0.59
N GLN A 347 -11.25 -3.93 1.43
CA GLN A 347 -12.08 -2.74 1.31
C GLN A 347 -11.20 -1.48 1.29
N LEU A 348 -11.66 -0.43 0.63
CA LEU A 348 -11.01 0.88 0.54
C LEU A 348 -11.94 1.96 1.10
N THR A 349 -11.38 3.01 1.67
CA THR A 349 -12.12 4.22 2.04
C THR A 349 -12.47 5.07 0.81
N THR A 350 -13.69 5.60 0.75
CA THR A 350 -14.07 6.62 -0.24
C THR A 350 -13.31 7.93 -0.05
N HIS A 351 -13.02 8.29 1.20
CA HIS A 351 -12.25 9.47 1.55
C HIS A 351 -10.95 9.06 2.25
N PRO A 352 -9.81 9.00 1.54
CA PRO A 352 -8.53 8.72 2.17
C PRO A 352 -8.28 9.66 3.36
N SER A 353 -7.78 9.07 4.45
CA SER A 353 -7.43 9.79 5.68
C SER A 353 -5.95 10.18 5.71
N PHE A 354 -5.15 9.47 4.92
CA PHE A 354 -3.72 9.70 4.78
C PHE A 354 -3.42 9.95 3.32
N PHE A 355 -2.38 10.72 3.06
CA PHE A 355 -1.92 11.07 1.73
C PHE A 355 -0.41 10.87 1.63
N ARG A 356 0.11 10.70 0.42
CA ARG A 356 1.54 10.57 0.22
C ARG A 356 2.21 11.94 0.22
N ALA A 357 3.33 12.06 0.95
CA ALA A 357 4.15 13.27 0.98
C ALA A 357 4.62 13.69 -0.44
N PRO A 358 4.60 14.99 -0.77
CA PRO A 358 4.95 15.48 -2.10
C PRO A 358 6.47 15.34 -2.32
N MET A 359 6.85 14.74 -3.44
CA MET A 359 8.24 14.53 -3.88
C MET A 359 9.19 13.94 -2.84
N LEU A 360 8.65 13.23 -1.84
CA LEU A 360 9.46 12.49 -0.88
C LEU A 360 10.08 11.30 -1.61
N THR A 361 11.33 11.49 -2.02
CA THR A 361 11.97 10.69 -3.05
C THR A 361 11.96 9.20 -2.70
N SER A 362 11.34 8.39 -3.56
CA SER A 362 11.32 6.94 -3.38
C SER A 362 12.71 6.36 -3.53
N LYS A 363 13.21 5.66 -2.50
CA LYS A 363 14.52 4.97 -2.58
C LYS A 363 14.54 3.81 -3.60
N ILE A 364 13.37 3.42 -4.10
CA ILE A 364 13.20 2.28 -5.00
C ILE A 364 12.84 2.76 -6.42
N HIS A 365 12.01 3.79 -6.54
CA HIS A 365 11.43 4.23 -7.80
C HIS A 365 11.24 5.74 -7.91
N THR A 366 12.33 6.51 -7.94
CA THR A 366 12.30 7.98 -8.04
C THR A 366 11.54 8.51 -9.26
N GLN A 367 11.58 7.76 -10.37
CA GLN A 367 10.91 8.11 -11.62
C GLN A 367 9.38 8.21 -11.51
N TRP A 368 8.76 7.64 -10.47
CA TRP A 368 7.32 7.69 -10.27
C TRP A 368 6.88 8.80 -9.31
N ASP A 369 7.82 9.52 -8.69
CA ASP A 369 7.48 10.54 -7.69
C ASP A 369 6.58 11.66 -8.24
N PRO A 370 6.78 12.19 -9.48
CA PRO A 370 5.84 13.16 -10.06
C PRO A 370 4.44 12.59 -10.28
N GLU A 371 4.33 11.34 -10.73
CA GLU A 371 3.03 10.68 -10.93
C GLU A 371 2.33 10.40 -9.60
N PHE A 372 3.09 10.13 -8.54
CA PHE A 372 2.53 10.07 -7.18
C PHE A 372 1.94 11.41 -6.76
N CYS A 373 2.63 12.52 -7.02
CA CYS A 373 2.11 13.85 -6.67
C CYS A 373 0.83 14.19 -7.45
N LYS A 374 0.80 13.91 -8.77
CA LYS A 374 -0.42 14.08 -9.59
C LYS A 374 -1.60 13.27 -9.06
N SER A 375 -1.34 12.01 -8.70
CA SER A 375 -2.36 11.10 -8.19
C SER A 375 -2.88 11.54 -6.81
N THR A 376 -1.99 12.00 -5.93
CA THR A 376 -2.38 12.58 -4.62
C THR A 376 -3.19 13.86 -4.80
N THR A 377 -2.76 14.78 -5.69
CA THR A 377 -3.54 16.00 -6.01
C THR A 377 -4.95 15.65 -6.47
N TYR A 378 -5.08 14.66 -7.36
CA TYR A 378 -6.39 14.20 -7.82
C TYR A 378 -7.25 13.68 -6.66
N GLN A 379 -6.72 12.79 -5.82
CA GLN A 379 -7.48 12.27 -4.67
C GLN A 379 -7.91 13.35 -3.68
N MET A 380 -7.06 14.35 -3.43
CA MET A 380 -7.41 15.46 -2.56
C MET A 380 -8.55 16.28 -3.15
N HIS A 381 -8.48 16.63 -4.44
CA HIS A 381 -9.53 17.36 -5.14
C HIS A 381 -10.89 16.63 -5.07
N GLU A 382 -10.91 15.31 -5.29
CA GLU A 382 -12.14 14.50 -5.17
C GLU A 382 -12.74 14.50 -3.75
N THR A 383 -11.98 14.91 -2.74
CA THR A 383 -12.43 15.03 -1.35
C THR A 383 -12.47 16.48 -0.85
N ALA A 384 -12.49 17.45 -1.78
CA ALA A 384 -12.48 18.88 -1.52
C ALA A 384 -11.34 19.33 -0.58
N LEU A 385 -10.15 18.76 -0.79
CA LEU A 385 -8.92 19.10 -0.08
C LEU A 385 -7.87 19.65 -1.03
N GLU A 386 -6.93 20.40 -0.46
CA GLU A 386 -5.74 20.93 -1.10
C GLU A 386 -4.47 20.53 -0.33
N TRP A 387 -3.30 20.74 -0.94
CA TRP A 387 -2.01 20.53 -0.26
C TRP A 387 -1.86 21.37 1.01
N SER A 388 -2.52 22.53 1.06
CA SER A 388 -2.55 23.45 2.21
C SER A 388 -3.27 22.84 3.43
N ASP A 389 -4.14 21.84 3.24
CA ASP A 389 -4.84 21.14 4.31
C ASP A 389 -3.98 20.04 4.97
N LEU A 390 -2.87 19.66 4.34
CA LEU A 390 -1.98 18.62 4.83
C LEU A 390 -0.90 19.17 5.77
N GLY A 391 -0.53 18.39 6.79
CA GLY A 391 0.59 18.69 7.68
C GLY A 391 1.95 18.52 7.01
N LEU A 392 2.29 19.43 6.07
CA LEU A 392 3.54 19.41 5.31
C LEU A 392 4.72 20.05 6.06
N GLU A 393 5.92 19.49 5.86
CA GLU A 393 7.18 20.09 6.28
C GLU A 393 7.49 21.36 5.47
N PRO A 394 8.33 22.29 5.97
CA PRO A 394 8.70 23.50 5.23
C PRO A 394 9.20 23.21 3.81
N THR A 395 10.15 22.27 3.67
CA THR A 395 10.69 21.89 2.34
C THR A 395 9.66 21.26 1.42
N GLU A 396 8.59 20.67 1.97
CA GLU A 396 7.50 20.08 1.18
C GLU A 396 6.51 21.14 0.72
N LYS A 397 6.31 22.20 1.51
CA LYS A 397 5.56 23.39 1.08
C LYS A 397 6.28 24.06 -0.07
N ASP A 398 7.59 24.24 0.02
CA ASP A 398 8.39 24.83 -1.07
C ASP A 398 8.25 24.05 -2.39
N VAL A 399 8.19 22.72 -2.31
CA VAL A 399 7.92 21.84 -3.48
C VAL A 399 6.55 22.10 -4.09
N VAL A 400 5.51 22.13 -3.24
CA VAL A 400 4.13 22.37 -3.69
C VAL A 400 3.99 23.77 -4.28
N ASP A 401 4.57 24.77 -3.62
CA ASP A 401 4.52 26.17 -4.04
C ASP A 401 5.26 26.34 -5.39
N ASN A 402 6.44 25.74 -5.55
CA ASN A 402 7.12 25.73 -6.85
C ASN A 402 6.24 25.09 -7.94
N HIS A 403 5.59 23.96 -7.65
CA HIS A 403 4.71 23.32 -8.63
C HIS A 403 3.51 24.22 -9.00
N ALA A 404 2.91 24.90 -8.02
CA ALA A 404 1.82 25.83 -8.27
C ALA A 404 2.25 27.00 -9.17
N HIS A 405 3.48 27.49 -9.03
CA HIS A 405 4.00 28.59 -9.85
C HIS A 405 4.49 28.16 -11.24
N THR A 406 5.13 26.99 -11.35
CA THR A 406 5.86 26.58 -12.56
C THR A 406 5.19 25.45 -13.35
N GLY A 407 4.28 24.71 -12.73
CA GLY A 407 3.75 23.44 -13.25
C GLY A 407 4.70 22.25 -13.13
N GLU A 408 5.91 22.44 -12.58
CA GLU A 408 6.93 21.39 -12.47
C GLU A 408 7.08 20.87 -11.03
N TRP A 409 7.10 19.54 -10.88
CA TRP A 409 7.42 18.91 -9.62
C TRP A 409 8.93 18.77 -9.46
N LEU A 410 9.50 19.43 -8.44
CA LEU A 410 10.94 19.35 -8.14
C LEU A 410 11.19 18.55 -6.85
N THR A 411 12.31 17.84 -6.81
CA THR A 411 12.74 17.21 -5.56
C THR A 411 13.31 18.26 -4.61
N PRO A 412 13.26 18.05 -3.28
CA PRO A 412 13.90 18.94 -2.32
C PRO A 412 15.40 19.16 -2.57
N ALA A 413 16.09 18.19 -3.18
CA ALA A 413 17.50 18.34 -3.54
C ALA A 413 17.70 19.31 -4.71
N VAL A 414 16.80 19.29 -5.69
CA VAL A 414 16.87 20.20 -6.86
C VAL A 414 16.48 21.62 -6.46
N LEU A 415 15.49 21.80 -5.57
CA LEU A 415 15.13 23.12 -5.04
C LEU A 415 16.32 23.80 -4.36
N ARG A 416 16.97 23.10 -3.41
CA ARG A 416 18.16 23.64 -2.72
C ARG A 416 19.29 24.05 -3.68
N GLN A 417 19.50 23.29 -4.76
CA GLN A 417 20.50 23.64 -5.78
C GLN A 417 20.16 24.91 -6.56
N ARG A 418 18.86 25.21 -6.76
CA ARG A 418 18.43 26.47 -7.39
C ARG A 418 18.66 27.65 -6.46
N ASP A 419 18.27 27.52 -5.19
CA ASP A 419 18.43 28.57 -4.19
C ASP A 419 19.91 28.95 -3.96
N GLU A 420 20.81 27.95 -3.96
CA GLU A 420 22.26 28.17 -3.87
C GLU A 420 22.84 28.84 -5.12
N GLY A 421 22.30 28.53 -6.31
CA GLY A 421 22.75 29.10 -7.58
C GLY A 421 22.39 30.58 -7.77
N GLU A 422 21.23 31.00 -7.27
CA GLU A 422 20.77 32.39 -7.35
C GLU A 422 21.54 33.33 -6.40
N THR A 423 22.17 32.79 -5.35
CA THR A 423 22.94 33.60 -4.39
C THR A 423 24.35 33.98 -4.89
N THR A 424 24.77 33.44 -6.05
CA THR A 424 26.14 33.62 -6.57
C THR A 424 26.23 34.55 -7.80
N GLN A 425 25.14 35.26 -8.12
CA GLN A 425 25.11 36.34 -9.13
C GLN A 425 24.85 37.67 -8.45
#